data_AF-A0A543BBZ7-F1
#
_entry.id   AF-A0A543BBZ7-F1
#
_cell.length_a   1.000
_cell.length_b   1.000
_cell.length_c   1.000
_cell.angle_alpha   90.00
_cell.angle_beta   90.00
_cell.angle_gamma   90.00
#
_symmetry.space_group_name_H-M   'P 1'
#
loop_
_entity.id
_entity.type
_entity.pdbx_description
1 polymer ?
#
loop_
_entity_poly.entity_id
_entity_poly.type
_entity_poly.pdbx_seq_one_letter_code
_entity_poly.pdbx_strand_id
1 'polypeptide(L)'
;MKPVTRLSGDDSAVREVGAAAVKALGADPQAASALFSRLWKLHLRRARFVTSATAQPVSSSAAPPERESGALYRTVWGVLLGIGLVAALVQAVMLGPADRRNSFMDPSTALAVALVAGVIAIPALLIVLVLRVPDHKSARTGETLAVLVGLICGGILVFRLVVGGSDDRGFDPQDLVAWLPMTAVSVLLIIGIAVRSDLVRRRSVGPAPAGSAGAQTDSVREMRREAEWAASSTRQDATAKTDWLARLDQLGERGVDADSVAQARTMTPAAWLTWLAYDGEIDIAGVIPRP
;
A
#
# COMPACT_ATOMS: atom_id res chain seq x y z
N MET A 1 -3.19 2.57 -29.91
CA MET A 1 -2.24 3.39 -29.11
C MET A 1 -1.42 4.21 -30.09
N LYS A 2 -1.34 5.54 -29.95
CA LYS A 2 -0.40 6.34 -30.77
C LYS A 2 1.03 5.95 -30.36
N PRO A 3 1.94 5.71 -31.31
CA PRO A 3 3.31 5.34 -30.99
C PRO A 3 3.95 6.39 -30.07
N VAL A 4 4.84 5.92 -29.19
CA VAL A 4 5.74 6.81 -28.42
C VAL A 4 6.52 7.62 -29.45
N THR A 5 6.51 8.95 -29.33
CA THR A 5 7.30 9.82 -30.20
C THR A 5 8.76 9.59 -29.85
N ARG A 6 9.43 8.67 -30.56
CA ARG A 6 10.88 8.50 -30.45
C ARG A 6 11.57 9.68 -31.13
N LEU A 7 12.62 10.18 -30.48
CA LEU A 7 13.54 11.13 -31.10
C LEU A 7 14.39 10.35 -32.11
N SER A 8 14.65 10.98 -33.25
CA SER A 8 15.41 10.42 -34.36
C SER A 8 16.90 10.54 -34.05
N GLY A 9 17.68 9.59 -34.55
CA GLY A 9 19.11 9.47 -34.29
C GLY A 9 19.46 8.56 -33.12
N ASP A 10 20.75 8.41 -32.86
CA ASP A 10 21.26 7.62 -31.74
C ASP A 10 21.19 8.39 -30.41
N ASP A 11 21.33 7.65 -29.30
CA ASP A 11 21.26 8.23 -27.95
C ASP A 11 22.28 9.36 -27.75
N SER A 12 23.47 9.27 -28.36
CA SER A 12 24.49 10.32 -28.31
C SER A 12 24.03 11.61 -28.98
N ALA A 13 23.55 11.55 -30.22
CA ALA A 13 23.06 12.70 -30.95
C ALA A 13 21.87 13.35 -30.24
N VAL A 14 20.94 12.52 -29.73
CA VAL A 14 19.79 13.00 -28.98
C VAL A 14 20.20 13.73 -27.69
N ARG A 15 21.20 13.21 -26.97
CA ARG A 15 21.77 13.85 -25.77
C ARG A 15 22.52 15.15 -26.09
N GLU A 16 23.23 15.22 -27.21
CA GLU A 16 23.93 16.43 -27.64
C GLU A 16 22.96 17.56 -27.99
N VAL A 17 21.89 17.25 -28.73
CA VAL A 17 20.80 18.21 -28.99
C VAL A 17 20.13 18.62 -27.67
N GLY A 18 19.95 17.67 -26.74
CA GLY A 18 19.46 17.96 -25.39
C GLY A 18 20.34 18.94 -24.62
N ALA A 19 21.66 18.80 -24.68
CA ALA A 19 22.60 19.70 -24.02
C ALA A 19 22.53 21.12 -24.62
N ALA A 20 22.35 21.24 -25.93
CA ALA A 20 22.10 22.51 -26.58
C ALA A 20 20.76 23.13 -26.17
N ALA A 21 19.71 22.32 -26.01
CA ALA A 21 18.40 22.77 -25.56
C ALA A 21 18.43 23.31 -24.12
N VAL A 22 19.17 22.67 -23.20
CA VAL A 22 19.38 23.19 -21.84
C VAL A 22 20.08 24.55 -21.87
N LYS A 23 21.12 24.71 -22.71
CA LYS A 23 21.80 26.01 -22.88
C LYS A 23 20.87 27.09 -23.44
N ALA A 24 19.97 26.73 -24.37
CA ALA A 24 19.00 27.66 -24.95
C ALA A 24 17.95 28.14 -23.92
N LEU A 25 17.62 27.31 -22.93
CA LEU A 25 16.68 27.68 -21.85
C LEU A 25 17.34 28.49 -20.71
N GLY A 26 18.67 28.64 -20.73
CA GLY A 26 19.41 29.34 -19.67
C GLY A 26 19.13 30.83 -19.54
N ALA A 27 18.39 31.44 -20.48
CA ALA A 27 18.02 32.86 -20.44
C ALA A 27 17.07 33.21 -19.26
N ASP A 28 16.25 32.26 -18.81
CA ASP A 28 15.40 32.38 -17.61
C ASP A 28 15.69 31.22 -16.64
N PRO A 29 16.64 31.40 -15.70
CA PRO A 29 17.05 30.34 -14.78
C PRO A 29 15.91 29.83 -13.87
N GLN A 30 14.96 30.70 -13.52
CA GLN A 30 13.86 30.32 -12.63
C GLN A 30 12.84 29.45 -13.37
N ALA A 31 12.43 29.84 -14.58
CA ALA A 31 11.55 29.01 -15.40
C ALA A 31 12.22 27.69 -15.81
N ALA A 32 13.53 27.74 -16.14
CA ALA A 32 14.30 26.57 -16.52
C ALA A 32 14.44 25.57 -15.38
N SER A 33 14.75 26.01 -14.15
CA SER A 33 14.89 25.11 -12.99
C SER A 33 13.58 24.40 -12.64
N ALA A 34 12.44 25.11 -12.70
CA ALA A 34 11.12 24.52 -12.48
C ALA A 34 10.78 23.47 -13.55
N LEU A 35 11.10 23.75 -14.82
CA LEU A 35 10.95 22.79 -15.91
C LEU A 35 11.85 21.56 -15.71
N PHE A 36 13.13 21.74 -15.41
CA PHE A 36 14.08 20.63 -15.21
C PHE A 36 13.67 19.72 -14.06
N SER A 37 13.22 20.28 -12.93
CA SER A 37 12.70 19.48 -11.81
C SER A 37 11.51 18.60 -12.22
N ARG A 38 10.60 19.14 -13.04
CA ARG A 38 9.45 18.39 -13.56
C ARG A 38 9.87 17.31 -14.56
N LEU A 39 10.76 17.64 -15.50
CA LEU A 39 11.27 16.68 -16.48
C LEU A 39 12.05 15.54 -15.82
N TRP A 40 12.81 15.82 -14.77
CA TRP A 40 13.49 14.80 -13.98
C TRP A 40 12.51 13.83 -13.32
N LYS A 41 11.44 14.34 -12.72
CA LYS A 41 10.36 13.50 -12.15
C LYS A 41 9.67 12.67 -13.21
N LEU A 42 9.37 13.26 -14.38
CA LEU A 42 8.77 12.57 -15.51
C LEU A 42 9.66 11.42 -16.00
N HIS A 43 10.95 11.68 -16.18
CA HIS A 43 11.94 10.68 -16.57
C HIS A 43 12.02 9.53 -15.57
N LEU A 44 12.12 9.82 -14.27
CA LEU A 44 12.15 8.76 -13.24
C LEU A 44 10.87 7.92 -13.23
N ARG A 45 9.69 8.53 -13.41
CA ARG A 45 8.41 7.80 -13.52
C ARG A 45 8.41 6.91 -14.76
N ARG A 46 8.87 7.43 -15.90
CA ARG A 46 8.93 6.69 -17.16
C ARG A 46 9.96 5.56 -17.13
N ALA A 47 11.17 5.80 -16.65
CA ALA A 47 12.20 4.79 -16.52
C ALA A 47 11.71 3.61 -15.68
N ARG A 48 11.08 3.87 -14.52
CA ARG A 48 10.44 2.83 -13.71
C ARG A 48 9.37 2.07 -14.48
N PHE A 49 8.55 2.77 -15.26
CA PHE A 49 7.53 2.15 -16.10
C PHE A 49 8.17 1.22 -17.14
N VAL A 50 9.18 1.69 -17.86
CA VAL A 50 9.90 0.90 -18.88
C VAL A 50 10.55 -0.32 -18.23
N THR A 51 11.28 -0.15 -17.13
CA THR A 51 11.88 -1.27 -16.37
C THR A 51 10.84 -2.28 -15.90
N SER A 52 9.67 -1.82 -15.43
CA SER A 52 8.58 -2.71 -15.01
C SER A 52 7.88 -3.42 -16.16
N ALA A 53 7.91 -2.85 -17.37
CA ALA A 53 7.31 -3.44 -18.57
C ALA A 53 8.26 -4.42 -19.28
N THR A 54 9.57 -4.17 -19.25
CA THR A 54 10.60 -5.10 -19.77
C THR A 54 10.95 -6.22 -18.79
N ALA A 55 10.70 -6.03 -17.49
CA ALA A 55 10.61 -7.14 -16.55
C ALA A 55 9.40 -7.99 -16.93
N GLN A 56 9.60 -8.98 -17.82
CA GLN A 56 8.63 -10.04 -18.04
C GLN A 56 8.14 -10.52 -16.67
N PRO A 57 6.83 -10.66 -16.45
CA PRO A 57 6.36 -11.38 -15.28
C PRO A 57 6.90 -12.79 -15.47
N VAL A 58 7.97 -13.12 -14.76
CA VAL A 58 8.36 -14.50 -14.53
C VAL A 58 7.10 -15.10 -13.95
N SER A 59 6.40 -15.89 -14.76
CA SER A 59 5.26 -16.64 -14.30
C SER A 59 5.76 -17.44 -13.11
N SER A 60 5.43 -16.98 -11.92
CA SER A 60 5.37 -17.77 -10.71
C SER A 60 4.18 -18.74 -10.83
N SER A 61 4.12 -19.45 -11.97
CA SER A 61 3.36 -20.68 -12.17
C SER A 61 4.29 -21.85 -11.89
N ALA A 62 4.88 -21.83 -10.70
CA ALA A 62 5.20 -23.04 -9.98
C ALA A 62 4.53 -22.85 -8.62
N ALA A 63 3.20 -23.01 -8.61
CA ALA A 63 2.52 -23.31 -7.36
C ALA A 63 3.19 -24.57 -6.80
N PRO A 64 3.87 -24.51 -5.64
CA PRO A 64 4.34 -25.72 -5.00
C PRO A 64 3.11 -26.59 -4.69
N PRO A 65 3.24 -27.93 -4.65
CA PRO A 65 2.15 -28.80 -4.23
C PRO A 65 1.88 -28.61 -2.72
N GLU A 66 1.21 -27.52 -2.33
CA GLU A 66 0.63 -27.31 -1.02
C GLU A 66 -0.85 -27.69 -1.07
N ARG A 67 -1.20 -28.97 -0.91
CA ARG A 67 -2.64 -29.34 -0.84
C ARG A 67 -3.09 -30.18 0.34
N GLU A 68 -2.21 -30.70 1.19
CA GLU A 68 -2.67 -31.45 2.37
C GLU A 68 -2.26 -30.81 3.71
N SER A 69 -1.02 -30.36 3.86
CA SER A 69 -0.56 -29.74 5.11
C SER A 69 -1.24 -28.41 5.43
N GLY A 70 -1.63 -27.63 4.42
CA GLY A 70 -2.31 -26.34 4.60
C GLY A 70 -3.76 -26.45 5.05
N ALA A 71 -4.48 -27.51 4.65
CA ALA A 71 -5.90 -27.69 5.00
C ALA A 71 -6.08 -28.11 6.46
N LEU A 72 -5.26 -29.05 6.94
CA LEU A 72 -5.26 -29.47 8.34
C LEU A 72 -4.85 -28.30 9.25
N TYR A 73 -3.78 -27.59 8.90
CA TYR A 73 -3.32 -26.44 9.68
C TYR A 73 -4.38 -25.34 9.79
N ARG A 74 -5.04 -25.00 8.68
CA ARG A 74 -6.15 -24.03 8.68
C ARG A 74 -7.31 -24.48 9.56
N THR A 75 -7.65 -25.76 9.52
CA THR A 75 -8.73 -26.34 10.33
C THR A 75 -8.37 -26.28 11.81
N VAL A 76 -7.17 -26.70 12.20
CA VAL A 76 -6.68 -26.64 13.58
C VAL A 76 -6.66 -25.19 14.08
N TRP A 77 -6.14 -24.26 13.28
CA TRP A 77 -6.12 -22.84 13.64
C TRP A 77 -7.53 -22.27 13.84
N GLY A 78 -8.45 -22.56 12.93
CA GLY A 78 -9.85 -22.10 13.01
C GLY A 78 -10.61 -22.69 14.20
N VAL A 79 -10.40 -23.98 14.49
CA VAL A 79 -11.00 -24.66 15.65
C VAL A 79 -10.47 -24.06 16.96
N LEU A 80 -9.15 -23.86 17.08
CA LEU A 80 -8.56 -23.23 18.25
C LEU A 80 -9.06 -21.80 18.47
N LEU A 81 -9.17 -21.01 17.40
CA LEU A 81 -9.75 -19.67 17.47
C LEU A 81 -11.22 -19.72 17.91
N GLY A 82 -12.01 -20.61 17.33
CA GLY A 82 -13.42 -20.80 17.69
C GLY A 82 -13.59 -21.18 19.15
N ILE A 83 -12.82 -22.16 19.65
CA ILE A 83 -12.82 -22.57 21.06
C ILE A 83 -12.46 -21.38 21.95
N GLY A 84 -11.38 -20.66 21.64
CA GLY A 84 -10.94 -19.52 22.43
C GLY A 84 -11.98 -18.39 22.49
N LEU A 85 -12.57 -18.04 21.35
CA LEU A 85 -13.58 -16.98 21.27
C LEU A 85 -14.90 -17.36 21.97
N VAL A 86 -15.37 -18.59 21.80
CA VAL A 86 -16.59 -19.07 22.48
C VAL A 86 -16.36 -19.14 23.98
N ALA A 87 -15.23 -19.67 24.43
CA ALA A 87 -14.90 -19.73 25.85
C ALA A 87 -14.77 -18.32 26.46
N ALA A 88 -14.13 -17.38 25.79
CA ALA A 88 -14.05 -15.99 26.24
C ALA A 88 -15.44 -15.32 26.30
N LEU A 89 -16.31 -15.61 25.33
CA LEU A 89 -17.67 -15.09 25.32
C LEU A 89 -18.50 -15.67 26.48
N VAL A 90 -18.41 -16.98 26.73
CA VAL A 90 -19.07 -17.63 27.87
C VAL A 90 -18.56 -17.04 29.18
N GLN A 91 -17.24 -16.91 29.34
CA GLN A 91 -16.63 -16.26 30.49
C GLN A 91 -17.19 -14.86 30.73
N ALA A 92 -17.32 -14.04 29.68
CA ALA A 92 -17.83 -12.69 29.79
C ALA A 92 -19.33 -12.68 30.12
N VAL A 93 -20.15 -13.42 29.36
CA VAL A 93 -21.61 -13.39 29.45
C VAL A 93 -22.13 -13.91 30.78
N MET A 94 -21.49 -14.89 31.41
CA MET A 94 -21.90 -15.41 32.73
C MET A 94 -21.92 -14.30 33.80
N LEU A 95 -21.02 -13.32 33.68
CA LEU A 95 -21.00 -12.13 34.54
C LEU A 95 -21.45 -10.86 33.80
N GLY A 96 -22.03 -10.96 32.59
CA GLY A 96 -22.63 -9.82 31.87
C GLY A 96 -23.90 -9.31 32.54
N PRO A 97 -24.49 -8.17 32.13
CA PRO A 97 -25.64 -7.55 32.80
C PRO A 97 -26.81 -8.50 33.12
N ALA A 98 -27.53 -8.24 34.20
CA ALA A 98 -28.76 -8.98 34.53
C ALA A 98 -29.86 -8.69 33.48
N ASP A 99 -29.96 -9.56 32.49
CA ASP A 99 -31.12 -9.61 31.58
C ASP A 99 -32.07 -10.74 32.02
N ARG A 100 -33.32 -10.71 31.51
CA ARG A 100 -34.40 -11.67 31.85
C ARG A 100 -34.02 -13.15 31.72
N ARG A 101 -32.99 -13.46 30.94
CA ARG A 101 -32.48 -14.84 30.74
C ARG A 101 -31.40 -15.25 31.75
N ASN A 102 -30.66 -14.29 32.31
CA ASN A 102 -29.57 -14.53 33.25
C ASN A 102 -29.93 -14.20 34.71
N SER A 103 -31.12 -13.66 34.95
CA SER A 103 -31.62 -13.34 36.30
C SER A 103 -31.88 -14.55 37.19
N PHE A 104 -32.03 -15.74 36.60
CA PHE A 104 -32.35 -16.99 37.33
C PHE A 104 -31.15 -17.93 37.51
N MET A 105 -29.97 -17.54 37.03
CA MET A 105 -28.77 -18.35 37.20
C MET A 105 -28.16 -18.09 38.58
N ASP A 106 -27.91 -19.17 39.32
CA ASP A 106 -27.23 -19.09 40.62
C ASP A 106 -25.82 -18.47 40.46
N PRO A 107 -25.46 -17.44 41.26
CA PRO A 107 -24.20 -16.72 41.12
C PRO A 107 -22.96 -17.62 41.25
N SER A 108 -23.01 -18.60 42.16
CA SER A 108 -21.89 -19.51 42.40
C SER A 108 -21.64 -20.40 41.18
N THR A 109 -22.72 -20.85 40.54
CA THR A 109 -22.67 -21.63 39.31
C THR A 109 -22.15 -20.78 38.14
N ALA A 110 -22.65 -19.55 37.99
CA ALA A 110 -22.21 -18.62 36.95
C ALA A 110 -20.70 -18.34 37.05
N LEU A 111 -20.21 -18.09 38.27
CA LEU A 111 -18.79 -17.86 38.53
C LEU A 111 -17.95 -19.08 38.19
N ALA A 112 -18.35 -20.29 38.62
CA ALA A 112 -17.64 -21.51 38.33
C ALA A 112 -17.50 -21.76 36.81
N VAL A 113 -18.59 -21.58 36.07
CA VAL A 113 -18.59 -21.70 34.60
C VAL A 113 -17.68 -20.64 33.97
N ALA A 114 -17.74 -19.39 34.45
CA ALA A 114 -16.92 -18.31 33.93
C ALA A 114 -15.42 -18.56 34.12
N LEU A 115 -15.02 -19.02 35.31
CA LEU A 115 -13.62 -19.31 35.62
C LEU A 115 -13.09 -20.47 34.78
N VAL A 116 -13.84 -21.56 34.65
CA VAL A 116 -13.46 -22.70 33.80
C VAL A 116 -13.34 -22.26 32.34
N ALA A 117 -14.29 -21.47 31.84
CA ALA A 117 -14.25 -20.93 30.50
C ALA A 117 -13.04 -20.02 30.28
N GLY A 118 -12.69 -19.16 31.24
CA GLY A 118 -11.52 -18.29 31.15
C GLY A 118 -10.19 -19.07 31.15
N VAL A 119 -10.09 -20.13 31.96
CA VAL A 119 -8.93 -21.05 31.96
C VAL A 119 -8.74 -21.74 30.62
N ILE A 120 -9.82 -21.99 29.86
CA ILE A 120 -9.75 -22.56 28.49
C ILE A 120 -9.45 -21.47 27.46
N ALA A 121 -10.09 -20.30 27.60
CA ALA A 121 -10.00 -19.20 26.65
C ALA A 121 -8.56 -18.68 26.52
N ILE A 122 -7.91 -18.40 27.65
CA ILE A 122 -6.56 -17.82 27.67
C ILE A 122 -5.54 -18.68 26.90
N PRO A 123 -5.33 -19.98 27.19
CA PRO A 123 -4.35 -20.77 26.47
C PRO A 123 -4.73 -20.97 24.99
N ALA A 124 -6.02 -21.16 24.67
CA ALA A 124 -6.45 -21.30 23.28
C ALA A 124 -6.15 -20.02 22.47
N LEU A 125 -6.53 -18.85 23.00
CA LEU A 125 -6.27 -17.55 22.37
C LEU A 125 -4.77 -17.24 22.31
N LEU A 126 -4.01 -17.58 23.35
CA LEU A 126 -2.55 -17.41 23.37
C LEU A 126 -1.87 -18.25 22.29
N ILE A 127 -2.25 -19.53 22.15
CA ILE A 127 -1.74 -20.41 21.10
C ILE A 127 -2.06 -19.81 19.73
N VAL A 128 -3.29 -19.40 19.49
CA VAL A 128 -3.71 -18.77 18.23
C VAL A 128 -2.95 -17.48 17.96
N LEU A 129 -2.72 -16.67 18.99
CA LEU A 129 -1.96 -15.43 18.92
C LEU A 129 -0.48 -15.66 18.58
N VAL A 130 0.09 -16.83 18.87
CA VAL A 130 1.48 -17.20 18.51
C VAL A 130 1.54 -17.85 17.13
N LEU A 131 0.60 -18.73 16.80
CA LEU A 131 0.53 -19.42 15.50
C LEU A 131 0.42 -18.45 14.32
N ARG A 132 1.02 -18.80 13.17
CA ARG A 132 0.91 -17.98 11.95
C ARG A 132 -0.52 -18.06 11.40
N VAL A 133 -1.05 -16.93 10.95
CA VAL A 133 -2.37 -16.90 10.29
C VAL A 133 -2.24 -17.67 8.96
N PRO A 134 -3.07 -18.71 8.73
CA PRO A 134 -2.86 -19.66 7.63
C PRO A 134 -3.05 -19.05 6.24
N ASP A 135 -4.04 -18.17 6.07
CA ASP A 135 -4.37 -17.57 4.79
C ASP A 135 -5.17 -16.27 4.95
N HIS A 136 -5.31 -15.51 3.87
CA HIS A 136 -6.00 -14.21 3.85
C HIS A 136 -7.50 -14.33 4.16
N LYS A 137 -8.18 -15.42 3.77
CA LYS A 137 -9.60 -15.60 4.07
C LYS A 137 -9.78 -15.87 5.56
N SER A 138 -8.94 -16.74 6.13
CA SER A 138 -8.91 -16.99 7.57
C SER A 138 -8.54 -15.74 8.37
N ALA A 139 -7.65 -14.88 7.87
CA ALA A 139 -7.34 -13.59 8.48
C ALA A 139 -8.57 -12.68 8.55
N ARG A 140 -9.32 -12.54 7.45
CA ARG A 140 -10.54 -11.71 7.39
C ARG A 140 -11.64 -12.23 8.32
N THR A 141 -11.88 -13.54 8.29
CA THR A 141 -12.89 -14.18 9.17
C THR A 141 -12.46 -14.06 10.64
N GLY A 142 -11.20 -14.36 10.94
CA GLY A 142 -10.66 -14.29 12.29
C GLY A 142 -10.68 -12.88 12.87
N GLU A 143 -10.32 -11.86 12.08
CA GLU A 143 -10.43 -10.46 12.48
C GLU A 143 -11.88 -10.07 12.77
N THR A 144 -12.82 -10.39 11.87
CA THR A 144 -14.24 -10.02 12.04
C THR A 144 -14.82 -10.65 13.32
N LEU A 145 -14.54 -11.93 13.55
CA LEU A 145 -14.99 -12.64 14.75
C LEU A 145 -14.31 -12.11 16.02
N ALA A 146 -13.00 -11.86 15.97
CA ALA A 146 -12.25 -11.32 17.11
C ALA A 146 -12.73 -9.91 17.48
N VAL A 147 -12.96 -9.03 16.50
CA VAL A 147 -13.50 -7.69 16.75
C VAL A 147 -14.91 -7.76 17.35
N LEU A 148 -15.79 -8.58 16.77
CA LEU A 148 -17.16 -8.73 17.26
C LEU A 148 -17.19 -9.23 18.71
N VAL A 149 -16.50 -10.34 18.99
CA VAL A 149 -16.44 -10.93 20.33
C VAL A 149 -15.70 -10.00 21.29
N GLY A 150 -14.62 -9.37 20.85
CA GLY A 150 -13.85 -8.41 21.65
C GLY A 150 -14.66 -7.20 22.07
N LEU A 151 -15.52 -6.65 21.20
CA LEU A 151 -16.43 -5.57 21.56
C LEU A 151 -17.46 -6.00 22.61
N ILE A 152 -18.01 -7.20 22.49
CA ILE A 152 -18.97 -7.73 23.47
C ILE A 152 -18.28 -7.95 24.83
N CYS A 153 -17.16 -8.68 24.86
CA CYS A 153 -16.40 -8.96 26.07
C CYS A 153 -15.88 -7.67 26.72
N GLY A 154 -15.37 -6.74 25.90
CA GLY A 154 -14.90 -5.42 26.36
C GLY A 154 -16.04 -4.58 26.94
N GLY A 155 -17.21 -4.57 26.31
CA GLY A 155 -18.40 -3.88 26.82
C GLY A 155 -18.85 -4.44 28.17
N ILE A 156 -18.87 -5.76 28.32
CA ILE A 156 -19.20 -6.42 29.59
C ILE A 156 -18.15 -6.12 30.67
N LEU A 157 -16.87 -6.14 30.32
CA LEU A 157 -15.79 -5.79 31.23
C LEU A 157 -15.94 -4.34 31.73
N VAL A 158 -16.17 -3.39 30.83
CA VAL A 158 -16.39 -1.98 31.17
C VAL A 158 -17.63 -1.82 32.06
N PHE A 159 -18.74 -2.48 31.71
CA PHE A 159 -19.94 -2.51 32.54
C PHE A 159 -19.62 -2.98 33.97
N ARG A 160 -18.87 -4.08 34.12
CA ARG A 160 -18.49 -4.60 35.44
C ARG A 160 -17.50 -3.74 36.19
N LEU A 161 -16.62 -3.01 35.52
CA LEU A 161 -15.75 -2.04 36.17
C LEU A 161 -16.54 -0.83 36.71
N VAL A 162 -17.63 -0.45 36.06
CA VAL A 162 -18.48 0.68 36.47
C VAL A 162 -19.48 0.27 37.55
N VAL A 163 -20.16 -0.86 37.37
CA VAL A 163 -21.23 -1.34 38.26
C VAL A 163 -20.68 -2.14 39.45
N GLY A 164 -19.52 -2.78 39.29
CA GLY A 164 -18.93 -3.63 40.32
C GLY A 164 -19.77 -4.88 40.61
N GLY A 165 -19.82 -5.26 41.89
CA GLY A 165 -20.58 -6.42 42.39
C GLY A 165 -22.06 -6.14 42.68
N SER A 166 -22.48 -4.87 42.73
CA SER A 166 -23.82 -4.45 43.15
C SER A 166 -24.87 -4.56 42.04
N ASP A 167 -24.92 -5.71 41.38
CA ASP A 167 -26.01 -6.09 40.47
C ASP A 167 -27.07 -6.89 41.25
N ASP A 168 -28.31 -6.93 40.76
CA ASP A 168 -29.48 -7.56 41.41
C ASP A 168 -29.33 -9.08 41.63
N ARG A 169 -28.24 -9.66 41.15
CA ARG A 169 -27.86 -11.08 41.29
C ARG A 169 -27.04 -11.38 42.55
N GLY A 170 -26.57 -10.36 43.29
CA GLY A 170 -25.90 -10.55 44.57
C GLY A 170 -24.49 -11.14 44.51
N PHE A 171 -23.66 -10.71 43.54
CA PHE A 171 -22.26 -11.10 43.49
C PHE A 171 -21.44 -10.41 44.60
N ASP A 172 -20.55 -11.15 45.27
CA ASP A 172 -19.62 -10.55 46.21
C ASP A 172 -18.50 -9.83 45.42
N PRO A 173 -18.06 -8.63 45.83
CA PRO A 173 -16.85 -8.00 45.29
C PRO A 173 -15.64 -8.94 45.19
N GLN A 174 -15.50 -9.91 46.10
CA GLN A 174 -14.40 -10.89 46.08
C GLN A 174 -14.44 -11.81 44.85
N ASP A 175 -15.64 -12.14 44.35
CA ASP A 175 -15.81 -13.00 43.17
C ASP A 175 -15.25 -12.35 41.89
N LEU A 176 -15.28 -11.02 41.84
CA LEU A 176 -14.79 -10.24 40.70
C LEU A 176 -13.27 -10.12 40.67
N VAL A 177 -12.58 -10.30 41.80
CA VAL A 177 -11.12 -10.12 41.91
C VAL A 177 -10.37 -11.08 40.99
N ALA A 178 -10.84 -12.32 40.85
CA ALA A 178 -10.24 -13.28 39.94
C ALA A 178 -10.74 -13.12 38.49
N TRP A 179 -12.03 -12.81 38.31
CA TRP A 179 -12.65 -12.74 37.00
C TRP A 179 -12.21 -11.50 36.18
N LEU A 180 -12.09 -10.33 36.81
CA LEU A 180 -11.69 -9.08 36.15
C LEU A 180 -10.34 -9.18 35.43
N PRO A 181 -9.23 -9.57 36.10
CA PRO A 181 -7.93 -9.68 35.42
C PRO A 181 -7.96 -10.76 34.34
N MET A 182 -8.64 -11.88 34.57
CA MET A 182 -8.75 -12.96 33.59
C MET A 182 -9.49 -12.52 32.32
N THR A 183 -10.56 -11.74 32.49
CA THR A 183 -11.34 -11.18 31.37
C THR A 183 -10.54 -10.09 30.66
N ALA A 184 -9.85 -9.23 31.39
CA ALA A 184 -8.97 -8.21 30.82
C ALA A 184 -7.86 -8.84 29.95
N VAL A 185 -7.20 -9.90 30.44
CA VAL A 185 -6.21 -10.66 29.66
C VAL A 185 -6.85 -11.24 28.39
N SER A 186 -8.03 -11.84 28.50
CA SER A 186 -8.74 -12.41 27.34
C SER A 186 -9.07 -11.35 26.29
N VAL A 187 -9.56 -10.18 26.71
CA VAL A 187 -9.82 -9.02 25.82
C VAL A 187 -8.53 -8.56 25.13
N LEU A 188 -7.43 -8.43 25.87
CA LEU A 188 -6.13 -8.04 25.30
C LEU A 188 -5.63 -9.07 24.26
N LEU A 189 -5.79 -10.36 24.54
CA LEU A 189 -5.44 -11.43 23.58
C LEU A 189 -6.30 -11.33 22.31
N ILE A 190 -7.61 -11.11 22.45
CA ILE A 190 -8.52 -10.92 21.31
C ILE A 190 -8.12 -9.69 20.48
N ILE A 191 -7.79 -8.57 21.12
CA ILE A 191 -7.28 -7.37 20.44
C ILE A 191 -5.98 -7.69 19.70
N GLY A 192 -5.05 -8.40 20.33
CA GLY A 192 -3.81 -8.84 19.71
C GLY A 192 -4.05 -9.69 18.46
N ILE A 193 -5.01 -10.62 18.51
CA ILE A 193 -5.40 -11.46 17.37
C ILE A 193 -6.01 -10.60 16.25
N ALA A 194 -6.89 -9.65 16.59
CA ALA A 194 -7.51 -8.74 15.63
C ALA A 194 -6.46 -7.88 14.91
N VAL A 195 -5.54 -7.25 15.66
CA VAL A 195 -4.45 -6.43 15.11
C VAL A 195 -3.52 -7.29 14.24
N ARG A 196 -3.13 -8.48 14.69
CA ARG A 196 -2.26 -9.36 13.91
C ARG A 196 -2.94 -9.81 12.62
N SER A 197 -4.23 -10.14 12.67
CA SER A 197 -5.01 -10.55 11.50
C SER A 197 -5.18 -9.38 10.51
N ASP A 198 -5.41 -8.17 11.01
CA ASP A 198 -5.44 -6.95 10.19
C ASP A 198 -4.07 -6.66 9.55
N LEU A 199 -2.96 -6.80 10.29
CA LEU A 199 -1.62 -6.63 9.73
C LEU A 199 -1.33 -7.65 8.61
N VAL A 200 -1.76 -8.91 8.76
CA VAL A 200 -1.63 -9.93 7.70
C VAL A 200 -2.53 -9.60 6.50
N ARG A 201 -3.75 -9.11 6.76
CA ARG A 201 -4.64 -8.60 5.72
C ARG A 201 -4.02 -7.41 4.98
N ARG A 202 -3.47 -6.42 5.68
CA ARG A 202 -2.83 -5.24 5.07
C ARG A 202 -1.54 -5.57 4.34
N ARG A 203 -0.80 -6.59 4.78
CA ARG A 203 0.38 -7.09 4.04
C ARG A 203 -0.01 -7.83 2.76
N SER A 204 -1.14 -8.52 2.75
CA SER A 204 -1.69 -9.14 1.53
C SER A 204 -2.42 -8.13 0.64
N VAL A 205 -2.92 -7.03 1.21
CA VAL A 205 -3.25 -5.76 0.55
C VAL A 205 -2.03 -4.84 0.55
N GLY A 206 -0.82 -5.39 0.31
CA GLY A 206 0.23 -4.61 -0.34
C GLY A 206 -0.40 -3.93 -1.57
N PRO A 207 0.03 -2.71 -1.96
CA PRO A 207 -0.69 -1.87 -2.91
C PRO A 207 -1.22 -2.76 -4.02
N ALA A 208 -2.55 -2.85 -4.11
CA ALA A 208 -3.18 -3.75 -5.06
C ALA A 208 -2.42 -3.60 -6.37
N PRO A 209 -2.02 -4.68 -7.05
CA PRO A 209 -1.69 -4.55 -8.46
C PRO A 209 -2.99 -4.04 -9.09
N ALA A 210 -3.09 -2.71 -9.14
CA ALA A 210 -4.19 -2.00 -9.72
C ALA A 210 -4.34 -2.62 -11.09
N GLY A 211 -5.55 -3.12 -11.39
CA GLY A 211 -5.84 -3.91 -12.59
C GLY A 211 -4.94 -3.46 -13.75
N SER A 212 -3.97 -4.31 -14.09
CA SER A 212 -2.73 -3.90 -14.73
C SER A 212 -2.91 -3.37 -16.14
N ALA A 213 -4.10 -3.48 -16.74
CA ALA A 213 -4.40 -2.82 -18.00
C ALA A 213 -4.98 -1.40 -17.81
N GLY A 214 -5.88 -1.19 -16.82
CA GLY A 214 -6.59 0.08 -16.64
C GLY A 214 -5.74 1.16 -15.97
N ALA A 215 -5.17 0.85 -14.81
CA ALA A 215 -4.33 1.81 -14.09
C ALA A 215 -3.00 2.09 -14.80
N GLN A 216 -2.46 1.10 -15.52
CA GLN A 216 -1.27 1.28 -16.33
C GLN A 216 -1.54 2.17 -17.55
N THR A 217 -2.69 2.01 -18.22
CA THR A 217 -3.07 2.91 -19.32
C THR A 217 -3.38 4.31 -18.85
N ASP A 218 -4.00 4.47 -17.67
CA ASP A 218 -4.28 5.78 -17.09
C ASP A 218 -2.99 6.51 -16.67
N SER A 219 -2.02 5.81 -16.07
CA SER A 219 -0.71 6.40 -15.77
C SER A 219 0.09 6.80 -17.01
N VAL A 220 0.04 6.01 -18.09
CA VAL A 220 0.68 6.39 -19.37
C VAL A 220 0.01 7.61 -20.00
N ARG A 221 -1.33 7.67 -19.98
CA ARG A 221 -2.08 8.83 -20.48
C ARG A 221 -1.76 10.08 -19.66
N GLU A 222 -1.67 9.94 -18.35
CA GLU A 222 -1.31 11.04 -17.45
C GLU A 222 0.12 11.53 -17.71
N MET A 223 1.10 10.63 -17.76
CA MET A 223 2.50 10.98 -18.07
C MET A 223 2.62 11.66 -19.45
N ARG A 224 1.87 11.19 -20.45
CA ARG A 224 1.83 11.80 -21.77
C ARG A 224 1.22 13.21 -21.72
N ARG A 225 0.13 13.39 -20.97
CA ARG A 225 -0.51 14.70 -20.81
C ARG A 225 0.42 15.69 -20.10
N GLU A 226 1.18 15.21 -19.11
CA GLU A 226 2.21 16.00 -18.41
C GLU A 226 3.34 16.40 -19.38
N ALA A 227 3.78 15.48 -20.24
CA ALA A 227 4.75 15.76 -21.29
C ALA A 227 4.22 16.77 -22.33
N GLU A 228 2.99 16.60 -22.82
CA GLU A 228 2.38 17.53 -23.77
C GLU A 228 2.25 18.94 -23.17
N TRP A 229 1.86 19.03 -21.89
CA TRP A 229 1.81 20.30 -21.16
C TRP A 229 3.21 20.94 -21.04
N ALA A 230 4.23 20.20 -20.61
CA ALA A 230 5.60 20.71 -20.44
C ALA A 230 6.26 21.11 -21.77
N ALA A 231 5.97 20.38 -22.86
CA ALA A 231 6.44 20.75 -24.19
C ALA A 231 5.85 22.09 -24.67
N SER A 232 4.64 22.43 -24.21
CA SER A 232 3.95 23.68 -24.55
C SER A 232 4.15 24.82 -23.55
N SER A 233 4.73 24.57 -22.37
CA SER A 233 4.72 25.54 -21.26
C SER A 233 5.68 26.71 -21.46
N THR A 234 6.70 26.57 -22.31
CA THR A 234 7.69 27.62 -22.55
C THR A 234 7.30 28.43 -23.78
N ARG A 235 6.95 29.71 -23.57
CA ARG A 235 6.82 30.66 -24.68
C ARG A 235 8.21 30.97 -25.23
N GLN A 236 8.40 30.77 -26.53
CA GLN A 236 9.59 31.25 -27.22
C GLN A 236 9.32 32.63 -27.82
N ASP A 237 10.18 33.58 -27.53
CA ASP A 237 10.28 34.81 -28.30
C ASP A 237 11.11 34.60 -29.59
N ALA A 238 11.10 35.59 -30.47
CA ALA A 238 11.80 35.51 -31.76
C ALA A 238 13.33 35.36 -31.59
N THR A 239 13.88 35.99 -30.56
CA THR A 239 15.30 35.93 -30.20
C THR A 239 15.72 34.53 -29.76
N ALA A 240 15.00 33.92 -28.81
CA ALA A 240 15.27 32.56 -28.34
C ALA A 240 15.09 31.51 -29.44
N LYS A 241 14.15 31.74 -30.38
CA LYS A 241 14.01 30.87 -31.55
C LYS A 241 15.23 30.96 -32.48
N THR A 242 15.74 32.17 -32.72
CA THR A 242 16.92 32.39 -33.57
C THR A 242 18.16 31.76 -32.96
N ASP A 243 18.36 31.97 -31.65
CA ASP A 243 19.47 31.36 -30.90
C ASP A 243 19.41 29.83 -30.89
N TRP A 244 18.19 29.27 -30.79
CA TRP A 244 17.98 27.82 -30.88
C TRP A 244 18.40 27.28 -32.25
N LEU A 245 17.96 27.91 -33.34
CA LEU A 245 18.31 27.48 -34.69
C LEU A 245 19.81 27.57 -34.95
N ALA A 246 20.46 28.67 -34.52
CA ALA A 246 21.91 28.82 -34.65
C ALA A 246 22.69 27.71 -33.91
N ARG A 247 22.23 27.28 -32.73
CA ARG A 247 22.82 26.16 -32.00
C ARG A 247 22.64 24.83 -32.72
N LEU A 248 21.50 24.63 -33.39
CA LEU A 248 21.24 23.44 -34.20
C LEU A 248 22.11 23.41 -35.46
N ASP A 249 22.33 24.54 -36.12
CA ASP A 249 23.26 24.65 -37.25
C ASP A 249 24.68 24.25 -36.83
N GLN A 250 25.16 24.77 -35.69
CA GLN A 250 26.47 24.41 -35.11
C GLN A 250 26.59 22.93 -34.71
N LEU A 251 25.49 22.25 -34.40
CA LEU A 251 25.49 20.80 -34.13
C LEU A 251 25.62 20.03 -35.45
N GLY A 252 24.89 20.44 -36.49
CA GLY A 252 25.01 19.85 -37.83
C GLY A 252 26.42 19.98 -38.40
N GLU A 253 27.06 21.14 -38.24
CA GLU A 253 28.46 21.36 -38.67
C GLU A 253 29.46 20.47 -37.92
N ARG A 254 29.15 20.09 -36.66
CA ARG A 254 29.96 19.18 -35.85
C ARG A 254 29.72 17.70 -36.15
N GLY A 255 28.84 17.39 -37.10
CA GLY A 255 28.55 16.03 -37.52
C GLY A 255 27.54 15.29 -36.64
N VAL A 256 26.74 16.02 -35.84
CA VAL A 256 25.58 15.41 -35.16
C VAL A 256 24.57 14.95 -36.20
N ASP A 257 23.91 13.82 -35.93
CA ASP A 257 22.96 13.19 -36.83
C ASP A 257 21.97 14.19 -37.45
N ALA A 258 21.87 14.14 -38.79
CA ALA A 258 21.10 15.11 -39.55
C ALA A 258 19.60 14.96 -39.27
N ASP A 259 19.12 13.75 -39.00
CA ASP A 259 17.71 13.48 -38.70
C ASP A 259 17.35 13.99 -37.30
N SER A 260 18.20 13.79 -36.29
CA SER A 260 18.04 14.42 -34.97
C SER A 260 17.93 15.95 -35.08
N VAL A 261 18.86 16.57 -35.82
CA VAL A 261 18.89 18.04 -36.00
C VAL A 261 17.66 18.52 -36.75
N ALA A 262 17.28 17.86 -37.84
CA ALA A 262 16.10 18.21 -38.63
C ALA A 262 14.81 18.11 -37.79
N GLN A 263 14.66 17.05 -36.99
CA GLN A 263 13.53 16.93 -36.08
C GLN A 263 13.55 18.05 -35.02
N ALA A 264 14.70 18.35 -34.44
CA ALA A 264 14.85 19.39 -33.42
C ALA A 264 14.46 20.78 -33.92
N ARG A 265 14.67 21.09 -35.21
CA ARG A 265 14.23 22.35 -35.85
C ARG A 265 12.71 22.53 -35.85
N THR A 266 11.96 21.43 -35.83
CA THR A 266 10.48 21.46 -35.80
C THR A 266 9.91 21.67 -34.40
N MET A 267 10.78 21.73 -33.38
CA MET A 267 10.40 21.71 -31.97
C MET A 267 11.04 22.86 -31.20
N THR A 268 10.44 23.20 -30.06
CA THR A 268 11.07 24.12 -29.10
C THR A 268 12.13 23.36 -28.27
N PRO A 269 13.12 24.04 -27.67
CA PRO A 269 14.06 23.42 -26.74
C PRO A 269 13.37 22.68 -25.59
N ALA A 270 12.32 23.27 -25.03
CA ALA A 270 11.52 22.65 -23.98
C ALA A 270 10.81 21.39 -24.47
N ALA A 271 10.25 21.42 -25.68
CA ALA A 271 9.63 20.25 -26.29
C ALA A 271 10.64 19.13 -26.52
N TRP A 272 11.85 19.43 -27.04
CA TRP A 272 12.91 18.44 -27.22
C TRP A 272 13.26 17.74 -25.89
N LEU A 273 13.55 18.53 -24.84
CA LEU A 273 13.86 17.99 -23.52
C LEU A 273 12.71 17.19 -22.90
N THR A 274 11.48 17.58 -23.20
CA THR A 274 10.30 16.88 -22.69
C THR A 274 10.18 15.49 -23.30
N TRP A 275 10.34 15.36 -24.61
CA TRP A 275 10.29 14.05 -25.27
C TRP A 275 11.51 13.19 -24.94
N LEU A 276 12.68 13.81 -24.76
CA LEU A 276 13.87 13.15 -24.23
C LEU A 276 13.62 12.56 -22.83
N ALA A 277 13.01 13.33 -21.92
CA ALA A 277 12.65 12.85 -20.59
C ALA A 277 11.53 11.81 -20.61
N TYR A 278 10.56 11.93 -21.53
CA TYR A 278 9.42 11.03 -21.67
C TYR A 278 9.76 9.69 -22.34
N ASP A 279 10.86 9.59 -23.07
CA ASP A 279 11.30 8.34 -23.69
C ASP A 279 11.57 7.28 -22.59
N GLY A 280 12.44 7.63 -21.64
CA GLY A 280 12.73 6.85 -20.44
C GLY A 280 13.67 5.66 -20.66
N GLU A 281 14.10 5.40 -21.90
CA GLU A 281 15.19 4.46 -22.22
C GLU A 281 16.53 5.19 -22.27
N ILE A 282 16.55 6.42 -22.81
CA ILE A 282 17.76 7.26 -22.89
C ILE A 282 18.11 7.84 -21.52
N ASP A 283 19.36 7.63 -21.08
CA ASP A 283 19.90 8.26 -19.87
C ASP A 283 20.06 9.78 -20.05
N ILE A 284 19.33 10.54 -19.24
CA ILE A 284 19.38 12.02 -19.23
C ILE A 284 20.39 12.58 -18.22
N ALA A 285 21.05 11.72 -17.43
CA ALA A 285 22.02 12.15 -16.42
C ALA A 285 23.23 12.79 -17.10
N GLY A 286 23.46 14.07 -16.81
CA GLY A 286 24.51 14.88 -17.45
C GLY A 286 24.04 15.70 -18.66
N VAL A 287 22.77 15.57 -19.06
CA VAL A 287 22.12 16.47 -20.03
C VAL A 287 21.26 17.49 -19.29
N ILE A 288 20.27 17.01 -18.52
CA ILE A 288 19.39 17.86 -17.71
C ILE A 288 20.04 18.06 -16.33
N PRO A 289 20.17 19.30 -15.83
CA PRO A 289 20.68 19.56 -14.48
C PRO A 289 19.85 18.83 -13.43
N ARG A 290 20.51 18.18 -12.46
CA ARG A 290 19.81 17.62 -11.31
C ARG A 290 19.23 18.78 -10.48
N PRO A 291 17.97 18.68 -10.04
CA PRO A 291 17.38 19.66 -9.14
C PRO A 291 18.09 19.71 -7.78
#